data_AF-A0A1A6C365-F1
#
_entry.id   AF-A0A1A6C365-F1
#
_cell.length_a   1.000
_cell.length_b   1.000
_cell.length_c   1.000
_cell.angle_alpha   90.00
_cell.angle_beta   90.00
_cell.angle_gamma   90.00
#
_symmetry.space_group_name_H-M   'P 1'
#
loop_
_entity.id
_entity.type
_entity.pdbx_description
1 polymer ?
#
loop_
_entity_poly.entity_id
_entity_poly.type
_entity_poly.pdbx_seq_one_letter_code
_entity_poly.pdbx_strand_id
1 'polypeptide(L)'
;MIAQTEAAYTDIVRGAGTGLSYSAEQVFAVQACMTNDFLADTASRNPQSLRLAMLNSAAVGLTLNPAEKLAYLVPRDGRVVLDISYRGLIKIAVDIGSIQWAKAELVYKNDQFKSLGPGQLPEHVFDPFEDDRGEFIGAYCVAKLADGSWLTEIMRASEIWKTRDMSQAWVKKKKGPWADWPDEMIKKTVIKRASKTWPASGGRLAKAIHLLNEQGEGLAPEHLALNALESPEEGDPEKAGEKARNTVTRALNQAAENGMWAAAEQYFRDRFKNPDELAYALRELENRKQALPAEAGSSDESGDDPA
;
A
#
# COMPACT_ATOMS: atom_id res chain seq x y z
N MET A 1 31.18 10.27 1.61
CA MET A 1 29.90 9.63 1.22
C MET A 1 28.80 10.65 0.90
N ILE A 2 28.57 11.68 1.73
CA ILE A 2 27.59 12.76 1.45
C ILE A 2 27.94 13.55 0.18
N ALA A 3 29.20 14.01 0.04
CA ALA A 3 29.66 14.74 -1.15
C ALA A 3 29.51 13.95 -2.47
N GLN A 4 29.63 12.61 -2.43
CA GLN A 4 29.42 11.76 -3.61
C GLN A 4 27.94 11.67 -3.99
N THR A 5 27.03 11.78 -3.02
CA THR A 5 25.59 11.74 -3.25
C THR A 5 25.11 13.04 -3.89
N GLU A 6 25.57 14.17 -3.38
CA GLU A 6 25.27 15.50 -3.94
C GLU A 6 25.74 15.63 -5.39
N ALA A 7 26.96 15.19 -5.69
CA ALA A 7 27.50 15.21 -7.06
C ALA A 7 26.64 14.36 -8.01
N ALA A 8 26.35 13.10 -7.63
CA ALA A 8 25.51 12.23 -8.44
C ALA A 8 24.10 12.78 -8.64
N TYR A 9 23.49 13.35 -7.58
CA TYR A 9 22.18 13.98 -7.65
C TYR A 9 22.18 15.16 -8.63
N THR A 10 23.17 16.04 -8.50
CA THR A 10 23.32 17.24 -9.33
C THR A 10 23.52 16.88 -10.81
N ASP A 11 24.31 15.84 -11.09
CA ASP A 11 24.52 15.37 -12.46
C ASP A 11 23.24 14.77 -13.06
N ILE A 12 22.45 14.02 -12.28
CA ILE A 12 21.15 13.51 -12.71
C ILE A 12 20.19 14.68 -13.00
N VAL A 13 20.09 15.66 -12.11
CA VAL A 13 19.22 16.84 -12.30
C VAL A 13 19.63 17.60 -13.55
N ARG A 14 20.93 17.79 -13.79
CA ARG A 14 21.44 18.45 -14.99
C ARG A 14 21.05 17.70 -16.24
N GLY A 15 21.22 16.38 -16.25
CA GLY A 15 20.80 15.52 -17.38
C GLY A 15 19.29 15.52 -17.61
N ALA A 16 18.49 15.65 -16.54
CA ALA A 16 17.03 15.68 -16.61
C ALA A 16 16.44 17.06 -16.93
N GLY A 17 17.20 18.15 -16.71
CA GLY A 17 16.77 19.53 -16.95
C GLY A 17 15.69 20.04 -15.98
N THR A 18 15.63 19.54 -14.75
CA THR A 18 14.49 19.75 -13.83
C THR A 18 14.66 20.90 -12.84
N GLY A 19 15.88 21.43 -12.69
CA GLY A 19 16.17 22.57 -11.82
C GLY A 19 16.10 22.28 -10.32
N LEU A 20 15.95 21.01 -9.90
CA LEU A 20 15.90 20.63 -8.48
C LEU A 20 17.23 20.92 -7.77
N SER A 21 17.17 21.40 -6.53
CA SER A 21 18.36 21.64 -5.72
C SER A 21 18.57 20.53 -4.71
N TYR A 22 19.73 19.87 -4.72
CA TYR A 22 20.04 18.83 -3.73
C TYR A 22 19.90 19.32 -2.29
N SER A 23 20.33 20.54 -1.99
CA SER A 23 20.27 21.10 -0.64
C SER A 23 18.82 21.28 -0.13
N ALA A 24 17.90 21.70 -1.01
CA ALA A 24 16.48 21.82 -0.66
C ALA A 24 15.84 20.43 -0.46
N GLU A 25 16.12 19.51 -1.38
CA GLU A 25 15.56 18.16 -1.37
C GLU A 25 16.06 17.33 -0.18
N GLN A 26 17.31 17.56 0.24
CA GLN A 26 17.85 16.99 1.48
C GLN A 26 17.07 17.48 2.71
N VAL A 27 16.72 18.76 2.79
CA VAL A 27 15.92 19.31 3.90
C VAL A 27 14.55 18.64 3.95
N PHE A 28 13.87 18.50 2.79
CA PHE A 28 12.58 17.81 2.73
C PHE A 28 12.69 16.34 3.13
N ALA A 29 13.74 15.63 2.70
CA ALA A 29 13.98 14.24 3.09
C ALA A 29 14.21 14.09 4.60
N VAL A 30 15.00 14.99 5.21
CA VAL A 30 15.20 15.02 6.67
C VAL A 30 13.90 15.30 7.40
N GLN A 31 13.11 16.28 6.94
CA GLN A 31 11.81 16.60 7.52
C GLN A 31 10.83 15.42 7.44
N ALA A 32 10.83 14.69 6.32
CA ALA A 32 10.01 13.47 6.17
C ALA A 32 10.41 12.41 7.19
N CYS A 33 11.71 12.19 7.43
CA CYS A 33 12.17 11.27 8.46
C CYS A 33 11.78 11.74 9.88
N MET A 34 11.90 13.05 10.17
CA MET A 34 11.54 13.60 11.48
C MET A 34 10.05 13.49 11.82
N THR A 35 9.18 13.42 10.82
CA THR A 35 7.72 13.32 11.02
C THR A 35 7.19 11.89 11.00
N ASN A 36 8.05 10.90 10.72
CA ASN A 36 7.67 9.50 10.63
C ASN A 36 8.79 8.61 11.21
N ASP A 37 8.64 8.20 12.47
CA ASP A 37 9.62 7.38 13.19
C ASP A 37 9.95 6.07 12.46
N PHE A 38 8.96 5.46 11.81
CA PHE A 38 9.17 4.22 11.07
C PHE A 38 9.99 4.45 9.79
N LEU A 39 9.81 5.59 9.12
CA LEU A 39 10.67 6.01 8.02
C LEU A 39 12.09 6.32 8.51
N ALA A 40 12.25 7.05 9.62
CA ALA A 40 13.55 7.37 10.20
C ALA A 40 14.33 6.09 10.59
N ASP A 41 13.68 5.15 11.26
CA ASP A 41 14.27 3.86 11.62
C ASP A 41 14.65 3.04 10.38
N THR A 42 13.78 2.98 9.38
CA THR A 42 14.08 2.31 8.10
C THR A 42 15.28 2.95 7.38
N ALA A 43 15.34 4.28 7.37
CA ALA A 43 16.45 5.03 6.78
C ALA A 43 17.76 4.82 7.54
N SER A 44 17.72 4.72 8.87
CA SER A 44 18.87 4.41 9.72
C SER A 44 19.43 3.02 9.45
N ARG A 45 18.54 2.01 9.35
CA ARG A 45 18.91 0.62 9.08
C ARG A 45 19.39 0.40 7.64
N ASN A 46 18.88 1.18 6.68
CA ASN A 46 19.24 1.08 5.27
C ASN A 46 19.44 2.46 4.61
N PRO A 47 20.54 3.18 4.93
CA PRO A 47 20.78 4.52 4.42
C PRO A 47 21.03 4.57 2.91
N GLN A 48 21.45 3.44 2.32
CA GLN A 48 21.61 3.33 0.87
C GLN A 48 20.26 3.41 0.14
N SER A 49 19.20 2.84 0.72
CA SER A 49 17.85 2.91 0.14
C SER A 49 17.28 4.33 0.13
N LEU A 50 17.48 5.09 1.21
CA LEU A 50 17.10 6.51 1.26
C LEU A 50 17.83 7.31 0.18
N ARG A 51 19.15 7.09 0.05
CA ARG A 51 19.95 7.72 -1.01
C ARG A 51 19.40 7.38 -2.39
N LEU A 52 19.10 6.11 -2.66
CA LEU A 52 18.54 5.68 -3.94
C LEU A 52 17.18 6.30 -4.21
N ALA A 53 16.31 6.41 -3.20
CA ALA A 53 15.02 7.08 -3.32
C ALA A 53 15.17 8.56 -3.70
N MET A 54 16.12 9.28 -3.09
CA MET A 54 16.44 10.67 -3.47
C MET A 54 16.96 10.76 -4.90
N LEU A 55 17.90 9.90 -5.31
CA LEU A 55 18.41 9.87 -6.70
C LEU A 55 17.31 9.55 -7.71
N ASN A 56 16.36 8.69 -7.36
CA ASN A 56 15.18 8.43 -8.18
C ASN A 56 14.32 9.69 -8.32
N SER A 57 14.15 10.48 -7.24
CA SER A 57 13.41 11.74 -7.26
C SER A 57 14.03 12.74 -8.24
N ALA A 58 15.37 12.88 -8.22
CA ALA A 58 16.11 13.65 -9.20
C ALA A 58 15.85 13.16 -10.63
N ALA A 59 15.90 11.84 -10.83
CA ALA A 59 15.82 11.23 -12.15
C ALA A 59 14.45 11.39 -12.81
N VAL A 60 13.37 11.36 -12.02
CA VAL A 60 12.02 11.65 -12.53
C VAL A 60 11.71 13.14 -12.53
N GLY A 61 12.50 13.94 -11.81
CA GLY A 61 12.34 15.38 -11.73
C GLY A 61 11.19 15.81 -10.84
N LEU A 62 10.94 15.07 -9.76
CA LEU A 62 9.92 15.41 -8.78
C LEU A 62 10.58 15.87 -7.48
N THR A 63 10.08 16.96 -6.92
CA THR A 63 10.47 17.43 -5.60
C THR A 63 9.81 16.57 -4.50
N LEU A 64 10.53 16.42 -3.40
CA LEU A 64 10.05 15.87 -2.13
C LEU A 64 9.36 16.94 -1.27
N ASN A 65 9.19 18.17 -1.77
CA ASN A 65 8.48 19.24 -1.08
C ASN A 65 7.05 18.79 -0.70
N PRO A 66 6.74 18.69 0.61
CA PRO A 66 5.44 18.19 1.07
C PRO A 66 4.26 19.08 0.63
N ALA A 67 4.49 20.37 0.34
CA ALA A 67 3.44 21.27 -0.13
C ALA A 67 2.94 20.91 -1.53
N GLU A 68 3.82 20.44 -2.40
CA GLU A 68 3.47 20.12 -3.80
C GLU A 68 2.84 18.72 -3.94
N LYS A 69 3.11 17.83 -2.98
CA LYS A 69 2.53 16.49 -2.90
C LYS A 69 2.82 15.64 -4.14
N LEU A 70 3.99 15.83 -4.77
CA LEU A 70 4.35 15.18 -6.03
C LEU A 70 4.94 13.77 -5.83
N ALA A 71 5.81 13.60 -4.85
CA ALA A 71 6.40 12.32 -4.48
C ALA A 71 6.65 12.26 -2.97
N TYR A 72 6.80 11.03 -2.45
CA TYR A 72 6.98 10.76 -1.03
C TYR A 72 8.09 9.74 -0.80
N LEU A 73 8.76 9.83 0.34
CA LEU A 73 9.62 8.77 0.84
C LEU A 73 8.78 7.83 1.71
N VAL A 74 8.71 6.56 1.32
CA VAL A 74 7.86 5.57 2.01
C VAL A 74 8.72 4.40 2.46
N PRO A 75 8.64 3.99 3.74
CA PRO A 75 9.26 2.75 4.19
C PRO A 75 8.45 1.55 3.69
N ARG A 76 9.11 0.59 3.04
CA ARG A 76 8.49 -0.62 2.53
C ARG A 76 9.50 -1.77 2.53
N ASP A 77 9.11 -2.92 3.05
CA ASP A 77 9.93 -4.15 3.04
C ASP A 77 11.38 -3.91 3.52
N GLY A 78 11.56 -3.10 4.58
CA GLY A 78 12.86 -2.78 5.16
C GLY A 78 13.75 -1.81 4.35
N ARG A 79 13.19 -1.15 3.34
CA ARG A 79 13.88 -0.13 2.53
C ARG A 79 13.03 1.14 2.39
N VAL A 80 13.69 2.28 2.16
CA VAL A 80 13.02 3.51 1.73
C VAL A 80 12.86 3.49 0.21
N VAL A 81 11.64 3.73 -0.26
CA VAL A 81 11.30 3.80 -1.68
C VAL A 81 10.71 5.17 -2.03
N LEU A 82 10.79 5.55 -3.31
CA LEU A 82 10.15 6.76 -3.82
C LEU A 82 8.74 6.39 -4.28
N ASP A 83 7.72 6.86 -3.57
CA ASP A 83 6.33 6.70 -3.99
C ASP A 83 5.88 7.93 -4.78
N ILE A 84 5.59 7.74 -6.06
CA ILE A 84 5.18 8.82 -6.97
C ILE A 84 3.65 8.97 -6.89
N SER A 85 3.21 10.17 -6.56
CA SER A 85 1.78 10.47 -6.51
C SER A 85 1.17 10.57 -7.91
N TYR A 86 -0.15 10.51 -8.01
CA TYR A 86 -0.85 10.80 -9.27
C TYR A 86 -0.59 12.24 -9.75
N ARG A 87 -0.38 13.20 -8.83
CA ARG A 87 -0.02 14.59 -9.16
C ARG A 87 1.38 14.66 -9.77
N GLY A 88 2.31 13.85 -9.25
CA GLY A 88 3.65 13.68 -9.78
C GLY A 88 3.64 13.11 -11.19
N LEU A 89 2.81 12.09 -11.46
CA LEU A 89 2.62 11.54 -12.80
C LEU A 89 2.08 12.59 -13.78
N ILE A 90 1.05 13.34 -13.38
CA ILE A 90 0.52 14.45 -14.19
C ILE A 90 1.60 15.50 -14.45
N LYS A 91 2.33 15.94 -13.41
CA LYS A 91 3.39 16.94 -13.53
C LYS A 91 4.46 16.51 -14.52
N ILE A 92 4.95 15.27 -14.42
CA ILE A 92 5.95 14.75 -15.36
C ILE A 92 5.40 14.76 -16.78
N ALA A 93 4.18 14.24 -16.98
CA ALA A 93 3.56 14.16 -18.30
C ALA A 93 3.32 15.55 -18.92
N VAL A 94 2.97 16.54 -18.10
CA VAL A 94 2.84 17.95 -18.54
C VAL A 94 4.20 18.54 -18.89
N ASP A 95 5.21 18.36 -18.03
CA ASP A 95 6.54 18.95 -18.24
C ASP A 95 7.22 18.43 -19.50
N ILE A 96 6.99 17.18 -19.88
CA ILE A 96 7.57 16.59 -21.09
C ILE A 96 6.68 16.78 -22.34
N GLY A 97 5.54 17.48 -22.20
CA GLY A 97 4.62 17.77 -23.29
C GLY A 97 3.76 16.59 -23.75
N SER A 98 3.71 15.49 -22.98
CA SER A 98 2.86 14.33 -23.29
C SER A 98 1.38 14.65 -23.24
N ILE A 99 0.98 15.46 -22.26
CA ILE A 99 -0.39 15.93 -22.04
C ILE A 99 -0.34 17.40 -21.63
N GLN A 100 -1.40 18.16 -21.86
CA GLN A 100 -1.53 19.53 -21.35
C GLN A 100 -2.03 19.55 -19.90
N TRP A 101 -2.90 18.60 -19.55
CA TRP A 101 -3.43 18.36 -18.20
C TRP A 101 -4.19 17.03 -18.19
N ALA A 102 -4.46 16.51 -16.99
CA ALA A 102 -5.39 15.40 -16.79
C ALA A 102 -6.31 15.65 -15.60
N LYS A 103 -7.53 15.13 -15.67
CA LYS A 103 -8.55 15.21 -14.61
C LYS A 103 -9.30 13.89 -14.54
N ALA A 104 -9.66 13.48 -13.33
CA ALA A 104 -10.58 12.36 -13.12
C ALA A 104 -11.89 12.83 -12.49
N GLU A 105 -12.98 12.18 -12.87
CA GLU A 105 -14.33 12.43 -12.38
C GLU A 105 -15.03 11.14 -12.03
N LEU A 106 -15.88 11.21 -11.01
CA LEU A 106 -16.70 10.10 -10.53
C LEU A 106 -18.06 10.15 -11.23
N VAL A 107 -18.55 8.98 -11.60
CA VAL A 107 -19.82 8.77 -12.29
C VAL A 107 -20.71 7.93 -11.38
N TYR A 108 -21.91 8.44 -11.15
CA TYR A 108 -22.94 7.87 -10.31
C TYR A 108 -24.17 7.52 -11.15
N LYS A 109 -25.04 6.70 -10.58
CA LYS A 109 -26.17 6.09 -11.26
C LYS A 109 -27.15 7.09 -11.89
N ASN A 110 -27.31 8.26 -11.28
CA ASN A 110 -28.25 9.28 -11.77
C ASN A 110 -27.59 10.28 -12.73
N ASP A 111 -26.28 10.18 -12.95
CA ASP A 111 -25.57 11.03 -13.92
C ASP A 111 -25.87 10.59 -15.36
N GLN A 112 -25.83 11.55 -16.29
CA GLN A 112 -25.85 11.27 -17.72
C GLN A 112 -24.41 11.19 -18.24
N PHE A 113 -23.86 9.98 -18.32
CA PHE A 113 -22.52 9.74 -18.84
C PHE A 113 -22.54 8.98 -20.17
N LYS A 114 -21.82 9.51 -21.16
CA LYS A 114 -21.69 8.90 -22.48
C LYS A 114 -20.26 9.00 -22.99
N SER A 115 -19.65 7.85 -23.25
CA SER A 115 -18.39 7.78 -23.99
C SER A 115 -18.64 8.01 -25.48
N LEU A 116 -17.90 8.94 -26.07
CA LEU A 116 -17.99 9.25 -27.51
C LEU A 116 -16.96 8.49 -28.36
N GLY A 117 -16.17 7.60 -27.74
CA GLY A 117 -15.15 6.81 -28.41
C GLY A 117 -13.75 7.44 -28.37
N PRO A 118 -12.76 6.79 -29.02
CA PRO A 118 -11.36 7.20 -28.95
C PRO A 118 -11.11 8.62 -29.48
N GLY A 119 -10.24 9.38 -28.82
CA GLY A 119 -9.87 10.73 -29.23
C GLY A 119 -10.89 11.82 -28.85
N GLN A 120 -12.06 11.44 -28.33
CA GLN A 120 -13.16 12.36 -28.01
C GLN A 120 -13.35 12.54 -26.50
N LEU A 121 -13.76 13.75 -26.11
CA LEU A 121 -14.12 14.07 -24.73
C LEU A 121 -15.48 13.41 -24.42
N PRO A 122 -15.61 12.59 -23.35
CA PRO A 122 -16.92 12.07 -22.95
C PRO A 122 -17.88 13.18 -22.56
N GLU A 123 -19.17 12.95 -22.78
CA GLU A 123 -20.25 13.78 -22.24
C GLU A 123 -20.58 13.30 -20.83
N HIS A 124 -20.55 14.21 -19.87
CA HIS A 124 -20.92 13.93 -18.49
C HIS A 124 -21.73 15.11 -17.94
N VAL A 125 -23.03 14.90 -17.78
CA VAL A 125 -23.97 15.90 -17.29
C VAL A 125 -24.54 15.46 -15.95
N PHE A 126 -24.33 16.27 -14.94
CA PHE A 126 -24.83 16.09 -13.57
C PHE A 126 -24.90 17.47 -12.88
N ASP A 127 -25.66 17.56 -11.79
CA ASP A 127 -25.64 18.73 -10.92
C ASP A 127 -24.48 18.60 -9.90
N PRO A 128 -23.47 19.47 -9.92
CA PRO A 128 -22.34 19.38 -8.99
C PRO A 128 -22.69 19.74 -7.54
N PHE A 129 -23.89 20.29 -7.28
CA PHE A 129 -24.38 20.61 -5.95
C PHE A 129 -25.48 19.66 -5.46
N GLU A 130 -25.79 18.61 -6.23
CA GLU A 130 -26.70 17.54 -5.80
C GLU A 130 -25.96 16.55 -4.90
N ASP A 131 -26.52 16.31 -3.72
CA ASP A 131 -25.96 15.40 -2.73
C ASP A 131 -26.31 13.93 -3.05
N ASP A 132 -27.48 13.67 -3.68
CA ASP A 132 -27.93 12.33 -4.07
C ASP A 132 -27.81 12.06 -5.57
N ARG A 133 -26.56 11.89 -6.03
CA ARG A 133 -26.25 11.42 -7.40
C ARG A 133 -26.49 9.91 -7.57
N GLY A 134 -26.91 9.21 -6.51
CA GLY A 134 -27.13 7.77 -6.48
C GLY A 134 -25.87 6.95 -6.23
N GLU A 135 -25.93 5.66 -6.57
CA GLU A 135 -24.81 4.72 -6.36
C GLU A 135 -23.61 5.05 -7.26
N PHE A 136 -22.39 4.92 -6.73
CA PHE A 136 -21.16 5.04 -7.52
C PHE A 136 -21.03 3.87 -8.51
N ILE A 137 -21.02 4.17 -9.82
CA ILE A 137 -20.99 3.15 -10.88
C ILE A 137 -19.65 3.08 -11.63
N GLY A 138 -18.82 4.12 -11.52
CA GLY A 138 -17.49 4.13 -12.12
C GLY A 138 -16.83 5.50 -12.09
N ALA A 139 -15.65 5.58 -12.67
CA ALA A 139 -14.93 6.84 -12.80
C ALA A 139 -14.14 6.85 -14.10
N TYR A 140 -13.83 8.04 -14.60
CA TYR A 140 -13.01 8.21 -15.79
C TYR A 140 -11.92 9.24 -15.58
N CYS A 141 -10.85 9.15 -16.35
CA CYS A 141 -9.81 10.17 -16.43
C CYS A 141 -9.66 10.61 -17.87
N VAL A 142 -9.71 11.93 -18.09
CA VAL A 142 -9.37 12.56 -19.37
C VAL A 142 -8.00 13.20 -19.28
N ALA A 143 -7.23 13.07 -20.35
CA ALA A 143 -5.99 13.82 -20.56
C ALA A 143 -6.03 14.51 -21.91
N LYS A 144 -5.72 15.81 -21.91
CA LYS A 144 -5.72 16.64 -23.12
C LYS A 144 -4.38 16.51 -23.84
N LEU A 145 -4.38 16.13 -25.11
CA LEU A 145 -3.16 16.06 -25.92
C LEU A 145 -2.86 17.39 -26.62
N ALA A 146 -1.61 17.57 -27.04
CA ALA A 146 -1.12 18.79 -27.69
C ALA A 146 -1.79 19.05 -29.05
N ASP A 147 -2.22 17.99 -29.76
CA ASP A 147 -2.93 18.06 -31.04
C ASP A 147 -4.43 18.38 -30.89
N GLY A 148 -4.90 18.56 -29.66
CA GLY A 148 -6.31 18.83 -29.36
C GLY A 148 -7.18 17.58 -29.18
N SER A 149 -6.65 16.37 -29.39
CA SER A 149 -7.37 15.14 -29.10
C SER A 149 -7.38 14.80 -27.60
N TRP A 150 -8.14 13.77 -27.22
CA TRP A 150 -8.32 13.34 -25.83
C TRP A 150 -7.98 11.87 -25.64
N LEU A 151 -7.25 11.57 -24.58
CA LEU A 151 -7.13 10.22 -24.03
C LEU A 151 -8.12 10.09 -22.87
N THR A 152 -8.99 9.09 -22.94
CA THR A 152 -10.01 8.84 -21.92
C THR A 152 -9.87 7.42 -21.40
N GLU A 153 -9.52 7.27 -20.13
CA GLU A 153 -9.58 5.99 -19.41
C GLU A 153 -10.89 5.91 -18.64
N ILE A 154 -11.62 4.79 -18.76
CA ILE A 154 -12.88 4.57 -18.05
C ILE A 154 -12.75 3.29 -17.24
N MET A 155 -13.08 3.35 -15.95
CA MET A 155 -13.10 2.20 -15.05
C MET A 155 -14.48 2.03 -14.43
N ARG A 156 -14.99 0.80 -14.43
CA ARG A 156 -16.19 0.44 -13.67
C ARG A 156 -15.88 0.43 -12.18
N ALA A 157 -16.90 0.70 -11.36
CA ALA A 157 -16.76 0.63 -9.90
C ALA A 157 -16.14 -0.71 -9.44
N SER A 158 -16.57 -1.82 -10.04
CA SER A 158 -16.04 -3.16 -9.73
C SER A 158 -14.53 -3.32 -10.00
N GLU A 159 -13.97 -2.66 -11.01
CA GLU A 159 -12.52 -2.69 -11.29
C GLU A 159 -11.73 -1.87 -10.25
N ILE A 160 -12.32 -0.77 -9.80
CA ILE A 160 -11.71 0.11 -8.80
C ILE A 160 -11.73 -0.58 -7.43
N TRP A 161 -12.84 -1.22 -7.07
CA TRP A 161 -12.95 -1.99 -5.84
C TRP A 161 -11.99 -3.18 -5.82
N LYS A 162 -11.79 -3.88 -6.94
CA LYS A 162 -10.72 -4.89 -7.04
C LYS A 162 -9.34 -4.30 -6.72
N THR A 163 -9.04 -3.09 -7.18
CA THR A 163 -7.76 -2.42 -6.87
C THR A 163 -7.63 -2.07 -5.39
N ARG A 164 -8.71 -1.59 -4.77
CA ARG A 164 -8.78 -1.37 -3.32
C ARG A 164 -8.51 -2.66 -2.55
N ASP A 165 -9.18 -3.73 -2.95
CA ASP A 165 -9.16 -5.01 -2.26
C ASP A 165 -7.81 -5.73 -2.39
N MET A 166 -6.94 -5.31 -3.32
CA MET A 166 -5.54 -5.71 -3.38
C MET A 166 -4.61 -4.85 -2.50
N SER A 167 -5.05 -3.72 -1.97
CA SER A 167 -4.18 -2.85 -1.15
C SER A 167 -3.89 -3.48 0.21
N GLN A 168 -2.61 -3.59 0.58
CA GLN A 168 -2.19 -4.18 1.86
C GLN A 168 -2.84 -3.52 3.08
N ALA A 169 -3.02 -2.19 3.06
CA ALA A 169 -3.64 -1.45 4.15
C ALA A 169 -5.13 -1.81 4.30
N TRP A 170 -5.82 -1.98 3.18
CA TRP A 170 -7.23 -2.36 3.16
C TRP A 170 -7.43 -3.81 3.58
N VAL A 171 -6.64 -4.74 3.03
CA VAL A 171 -6.68 -6.17 3.37
C VAL A 171 -6.44 -6.39 4.85
N LYS A 172 -5.44 -5.73 5.45
CA LYS A 172 -5.05 -5.98 6.84
C LYS A 172 -6.00 -5.38 7.88
N LYS A 173 -6.59 -4.21 7.62
CA LYS A 173 -7.31 -3.46 8.68
C LYS A 173 -8.62 -2.82 8.24
N LYS A 174 -9.01 -2.89 6.96
CA LYS A 174 -10.15 -2.16 6.37
C LYS A 174 -10.19 -0.67 6.80
N LYS A 175 -9.02 -0.08 7.00
CA LYS A 175 -8.80 1.28 7.52
C LYS A 175 -7.85 2.03 6.59
N GLY A 176 -7.78 3.35 6.74
CA GLY A 176 -6.85 4.22 6.03
C GLY A 176 -7.52 4.95 4.86
N PRO A 177 -6.74 5.40 3.85
CA PRO A 177 -7.21 6.37 2.86
C PRO A 177 -8.47 5.95 2.08
N TRP A 178 -8.69 4.65 1.89
CA TRP A 178 -9.90 4.15 1.23
C TRP A 178 -11.18 4.28 2.09
N ALA A 179 -11.06 4.36 3.42
CA ALA A 179 -12.16 4.62 4.34
C ALA A 179 -12.35 6.13 4.57
N ASP A 180 -11.26 6.86 4.78
CA ASP A 180 -11.32 8.28 5.15
C ASP A 180 -11.51 9.20 3.92
N TRP A 181 -10.97 8.81 2.76
CA TRP A 181 -10.91 9.61 1.53
C TRP A 181 -11.19 8.77 0.27
N PRO A 182 -12.33 8.07 0.18
CA PRO A 182 -12.62 7.11 -0.89
C PRO A 182 -12.54 7.75 -2.29
N ASP A 183 -13.08 8.95 -2.47
CA ASP A 183 -13.13 9.63 -3.76
C ASP A 183 -11.74 9.97 -4.30
N GLU A 184 -10.83 10.41 -3.42
CA GLU A 184 -9.45 10.71 -3.81
C GLU A 184 -8.68 9.43 -4.17
N MET A 185 -8.99 8.32 -3.50
CA MET A 185 -8.42 7.01 -3.85
C MET A 185 -8.97 6.46 -5.17
N ILE A 186 -10.25 6.69 -5.46
CA ILE A 186 -10.88 6.39 -6.75
C ILE A 186 -10.16 7.19 -7.85
N LYS A 187 -10.07 8.52 -7.72
CA LYS A 187 -9.39 9.39 -8.70
C LYS A 187 -7.94 8.99 -8.90
N LYS A 188 -7.19 8.75 -7.82
CA LYS A 188 -5.81 8.26 -7.88
C LYS A 188 -5.71 6.98 -8.71
N THR A 189 -6.62 6.04 -8.50
CA THR A 189 -6.64 4.76 -9.20
C THR A 189 -6.82 4.93 -10.71
N VAL A 190 -7.82 5.72 -11.12
CA VAL A 190 -8.09 5.93 -12.56
C VAL A 190 -6.99 6.75 -13.23
N ILE A 191 -6.46 7.79 -12.58
CA ILE A 191 -5.35 8.59 -13.13
C ILE A 191 -4.10 7.74 -13.33
N LYS A 192 -3.78 6.87 -12.36
CA LYS A 192 -2.64 5.95 -12.50
C LYS A 192 -2.82 5.00 -13.67
N ARG A 193 -4.01 4.41 -13.85
CA ARG A 193 -4.30 3.55 -15.00
C ARG A 193 -4.18 4.32 -16.33
N ALA A 194 -4.76 5.52 -16.40
CA ALA A 194 -4.68 6.38 -17.57
C ALA A 194 -3.22 6.74 -17.92
N SER A 195 -2.38 7.01 -16.91
CA SER A 195 -0.98 7.40 -17.13
C SER A 195 -0.14 6.37 -17.91
N LYS A 196 -0.56 5.09 -17.91
CA LYS A 196 0.11 4.01 -18.66
C LYS A 196 -0.07 4.13 -20.17
N THR A 197 -1.07 4.88 -20.64
CA THR A 197 -1.38 5.07 -22.07
C THR A 197 -0.98 6.45 -22.58
N TRP A 198 -0.52 7.35 -21.71
CA TRP A 198 -0.04 8.66 -22.13
C TRP A 198 1.26 8.52 -22.93
N PRO A 199 1.48 9.36 -23.97
CA PRO A 199 2.70 9.31 -24.75
C PRO A 199 3.93 9.41 -23.84
N ALA A 200 4.83 8.43 -23.88
CA ALA A 200 5.92 8.33 -22.90
C ALA A 200 7.30 8.18 -23.55
N SER A 201 7.52 8.83 -24.71
CA SER A 201 8.73 8.72 -25.54
C SER A 201 10.04 8.71 -24.73
N GLY A 202 10.52 7.51 -24.36
CA GLY A 202 11.80 7.21 -23.70
C GLY A 202 12.18 8.00 -22.44
N GLY A 203 11.27 8.81 -21.88
CA GLY A 203 11.62 9.92 -20.99
C GLY A 203 11.32 9.69 -19.50
N ARG A 204 11.26 10.79 -18.75
CA ARG A 204 11.01 10.80 -17.29
C ARG A 204 9.72 10.07 -16.90
N LEU A 205 8.67 10.13 -17.72
CA LEU A 205 7.39 9.46 -17.45
C LEU A 205 7.51 7.93 -17.49
N ALA A 206 8.20 7.38 -18.49
CA ALA A 206 8.44 5.94 -18.58
C ALA A 206 9.25 5.45 -17.37
N LYS A 207 10.26 6.23 -16.94
CA LYS A 207 11.03 5.93 -15.73
C LYS A 207 10.17 5.97 -14.46
N ALA A 208 9.28 6.94 -14.32
CA ALA A 208 8.35 7.02 -13.20
C ALA A 208 7.40 5.81 -13.14
N ILE A 209 6.83 5.42 -14.28
CA ILE A 209 5.96 4.23 -14.38
C ILE A 209 6.74 2.96 -14.00
N HIS A 210 7.98 2.84 -14.48
CA HIS A 210 8.85 1.71 -14.14
C HIS A 210 9.16 1.63 -12.64
N LEU A 211 9.52 2.74 -12.01
CA LEU A 211 9.77 2.79 -10.55
C LEU A 211 8.52 2.38 -9.76
N LEU A 212 7.33 2.84 -10.15
CA LEU A 212 6.07 2.45 -9.52
C LEU A 212 5.80 0.94 -9.64
N ASN A 213 6.10 0.34 -10.79
CA ASN A 213 5.92 -1.09 -11.01
C ASN A 213 6.94 -1.93 -10.21
N GLU A 214 8.21 -1.52 -10.12
CA GLU A 214 9.27 -2.28 -9.44
C GLU A 214 9.27 -2.14 -7.91
N GLN A 215 9.00 -0.94 -7.39
CA GLN A 215 9.01 -0.66 -5.95
C GLN A 215 7.68 -1.07 -5.29
N GLY A 216 6.75 -1.56 -6.11
CA GLY A 216 5.37 -1.83 -5.76
C GLY A 216 4.59 -0.53 -5.47
N GLU A 217 3.28 -0.65 -5.31
CA GLU A 217 2.42 0.47 -4.91
C GLU A 217 1.75 0.28 -3.55
N GLY A 218 2.19 -0.72 -2.77
CA GLY A 218 1.48 -1.17 -1.57
C GLY A 218 0.24 -2.00 -1.91
N LEU A 219 0.12 -2.41 -3.16
CA LEU A 219 -0.77 -3.48 -3.61
C LEU A 219 -0.08 -4.81 -3.33
N ALA A 220 -0.81 -5.77 -2.77
CA ALA A 220 -0.36 -7.14 -2.64
C ALA A 220 -0.12 -7.72 -4.05
N PRO A 221 0.91 -8.54 -4.25
CA PRO A 221 1.05 -9.36 -5.45
C PRO A 221 -0.25 -10.11 -5.77
N GLU A 222 -0.66 -10.19 -7.03
CA GLU A 222 -1.95 -10.80 -7.45
C GLU A 222 -2.17 -12.21 -6.87
N HIS A 223 -1.09 -12.99 -6.72
CA HIS A 223 -1.13 -14.34 -6.13
C HIS A 223 -1.39 -14.36 -4.62
N LEU A 224 -1.03 -13.30 -3.89
CA LEU A 224 -1.35 -13.14 -2.46
C LEU A 224 -2.79 -12.60 -2.28
N ALA A 225 -3.31 -11.83 -3.24
CA ALA A 225 -4.68 -11.32 -3.22
C ALA A 225 -5.74 -12.42 -3.42
N LEU A 226 -5.46 -13.42 -4.26
CA LEU A 226 -6.32 -14.60 -4.44
C LEU A 226 -6.46 -15.42 -3.14
N ASN A 227 -5.37 -15.56 -2.37
CA ASN A 227 -5.41 -16.22 -1.06
C ASN A 227 -6.00 -15.33 0.04
N ALA A 228 -5.96 -14.00 -0.11
CA ALA A 228 -6.48 -13.07 0.89
C ALA A 228 -8.02 -13.03 0.93
N LEU A 229 -8.71 -13.40 -0.16
CA LEU A 229 -10.16 -13.57 -0.19
C LEU A 229 -10.66 -14.71 0.72
N GLU A 230 -9.74 -15.58 1.18
CA GLU A 230 -9.98 -16.65 2.16
C GLU A 230 -9.21 -16.43 3.47
N SER A 231 -8.78 -15.20 3.77
CA SER A 231 -8.22 -14.91 5.10
C SER A 231 -9.32 -15.12 6.15
N PRO A 232 -9.10 -15.95 7.19
CA PRO A 232 -10.04 -16.05 8.30
C PRO A 232 -10.22 -14.64 8.89
N GLU A 233 -11.47 -14.23 9.13
CA GLU A 233 -11.74 -12.98 9.84
C GLU A 233 -10.95 -13.00 11.16
N GLU A 234 -10.10 -12.00 11.41
CA GLU A 234 -9.46 -11.82 12.70
C GLU A 234 -10.54 -11.38 13.70
N GLY A 235 -10.89 -12.29 14.62
CA GLY A 235 -11.87 -12.01 15.67
C GLY A 235 -11.29 -11.17 16.81
N ASP A 236 -12.16 -10.48 17.54
CA ASP A 236 -11.87 -9.74 18.77
C ASP A 236 -12.06 -10.67 19.99
N PRO A 237 -10.97 -11.09 20.67
CA PRO A 237 -11.04 -11.98 21.82
C PRO A 237 -11.93 -11.47 22.97
N GLU A 238 -12.11 -10.14 23.08
CA GLU A 238 -12.90 -9.55 24.16
C GLU A 238 -14.40 -9.78 23.97
N LYS A 239 -14.84 -10.07 22.75
CA LYS A 239 -16.25 -10.37 22.43
C LYS A 239 -16.62 -11.84 22.59
N ALA A 240 -15.68 -12.72 22.93
CA ALA A 240 -15.95 -14.14 23.13
C ALA A 240 -17.00 -14.35 24.24
N GLY A 241 -18.05 -15.09 23.93
CA GLY A 241 -19.14 -15.39 24.86
C GLY A 241 -18.68 -16.26 26.04
N GLU A 242 -19.37 -16.13 27.17
CA GLU A 242 -19.04 -16.83 28.42
C GLU A 242 -18.94 -18.36 28.25
N LYS A 243 -19.82 -18.95 27.44
CA LYS A 243 -19.81 -20.39 27.13
C LYS A 243 -18.54 -20.84 26.41
N ALA A 244 -18.02 -20.01 25.50
CA ALA A 244 -16.77 -20.27 24.79
C ALA A 244 -15.59 -20.19 25.76
N ARG A 245 -15.55 -19.15 26.59
CA ARG A 245 -14.51 -18.96 27.61
C ARG A 245 -14.40 -20.15 28.56
N ASN A 246 -15.52 -20.61 29.11
CA ASN A 246 -15.56 -21.78 29.98
C ASN A 246 -15.08 -23.07 29.29
N THR A 247 -15.41 -23.21 28.00
CA THR A 247 -14.98 -24.37 27.19
C THR A 247 -13.47 -24.34 26.93
N VAL A 248 -12.92 -23.16 26.63
CA VAL A 248 -11.48 -22.94 26.42
C VAL A 248 -10.72 -23.25 27.70
N THR A 249 -11.13 -22.69 28.85
CA THR A 249 -10.47 -22.95 30.14
C THR A 249 -10.39 -24.44 30.46
N ARG A 250 -11.49 -25.19 30.26
CA ARG A 250 -11.51 -26.63 30.50
C ARG A 250 -10.54 -27.39 29.58
N ALA A 251 -10.55 -27.06 28.29
CA ALA A 251 -9.66 -27.70 27.31
C ALA A 251 -8.18 -27.37 27.58
N LEU A 252 -7.86 -26.15 28.01
CA LEU A 252 -6.51 -25.76 28.40
C LEU A 252 -6.02 -26.46 29.66
N ASN A 253 -6.89 -26.66 30.66
CA ASN A 253 -6.54 -27.43 31.85
C ASN A 253 -6.21 -28.88 31.49
N GLN A 254 -7.05 -29.51 30.66
CA GLN A 254 -6.80 -30.87 30.18
C GLN A 254 -5.51 -30.96 29.34
N ALA A 255 -5.22 -29.95 28.51
CA ALA A 255 -4.00 -29.88 27.74
C ALA A 255 -2.75 -29.74 28.62
N ALA A 256 -2.85 -28.94 29.69
CA ALA A 256 -1.78 -28.74 30.67
C ALA A 256 -1.47 -30.02 31.45
N GLU A 257 -2.51 -30.75 31.88
CA GLU A 257 -2.36 -32.01 32.62
C GLU A 257 -1.71 -33.12 31.78
N ASN A 258 -1.95 -33.13 30.47
CA ASN A 258 -1.52 -34.22 29.58
C ASN A 258 -0.39 -33.82 28.62
N GLY A 259 0.09 -32.58 28.67
CA GLY A 259 1.08 -32.03 27.72
C GLY A 259 0.59 -31.94 26.27
N MET A 260 -0.71 -32.09 26.01
CA MET A 260 -1.29 -32.23 24.66
C MET A 260 -1.68 -30.88 24.03
N TRP A 261 -0.74 -29.94 23.97
CA TRP A 261 -1.01 -28.59 23.49
C TRP A 261 -1.41 -28.52 22.01
N ALA A 262 -0.78 -29.35 21.17
CA ALA A 262 -1.10 -29.41 19.74
C ALA A 262 -2.53 -29.93 19.50
N ALA A 263 -2.98 -30.89 20.31
CA ALA A 263 -4.35 -31.41 20.22
C ALA A 263 -5.39 -30.37 20.66
N ALA A 264 -5.06 -29.56 21.68
CA ALA A 264 -5.93 -28.47 22.13
C ALA A 264 -6.07 -27.37 21.06
N GLU A 265 -4.98 -27.01 20.40
CA GLU A 265 -5.01 -26.06 19.30
C GLU A 265 -5.89 -26.55 18.14
N GLN A 266 -5.71 -27.81 17.72
CA GLN A 266 -6.51 -28.42 16.67
C GLN A 266 -8.00 -28.46 17.07
N TYR A 267 -8.30 -28.87 18.30
CA TYR A 267 -9.66 -28.88 18.83
C TYR A 267 -10.32 -27.49 18.77
N PHE A 268 -9.59 -26.41 19.10
CA PHE A 268 -10.14 -25.06 19.01
C PHE A 268 -10.48 -24.65 17.58
N ARG A 269 -9.60 -24.92 16.61
CA ARG A 269 -9.83 -24.63 15.19
C ARG A 269 -11.03 -25.40 14.62
N ASP A 270 -11.23 -26.63 15.11
CA ASP A 270 -12.37 -27.45 14.68
C ASP A 270 -13.67 -27.00 15.33
N ARG A 271 -13.62 -26.62 16.61
CA ARG A 271 -14.81 -26.34 17.44
C ARG A 271 -15.37 -24.93 17.29
N PHE A 272 -14.52 -23.91 17.19
CA PHE A 272 -14.92 -22.51 17.16
C PHE A 272 -14.94 -22.00 15.73
N LYS A 273 -16.14 -21.86 15.17
CA LYS A 273 -16.36 -21.25 13.85
C LYS A 273 -16.60 -19.74 13.91
N ASN A 274 -16.94 -19.22 15.11
CA ASN A 274 -16.99 -17.78 15.34
C ASN A 274 -15.54 -17.24 15.48
N PRO A 275 -15.14 -16.27 14.65
CA PRO A 275 -13.83 -15.63 14.71
C PRO A 275 -13.42 -15.14 16.12
N ASP A 276 -14.32 -14.48 16.84
CA ASP A 276 -14.04 -13.88 18.16
C ASP A 276 -13.71 -14.95 19.21
N GLU A 277 -14.45 -16.07 19.17
CA GLU A 277 -14.26 -17.20 20.08
C GLU A 277 -12.97 -17.97 19.77
N LEU A 278 -12.65 -18.16 18.48
CA LEU A 278 -11.41 -18.80 18.06
C LEU A 278 -10.19 -17.96 18.41
N ALA A 279 -10.27 -16.63 18.21
CA ALA A 279 -9.21 -15.69 18.57
C ALA A 279 -8.94 -15.72 20.09
N TYR A 280 -9.99 -15.74 20.90
CA TYR A 280 -9.87 -15.92 22.35
C TYR A 280 -9.20 -17.26 22.70
N ALA A 281 -9.65 -18.37 22.11
CA ALA A 281 -9.13 -19.70 22.41
C ALA A 281 -7.62 -19.83 22.12
N LEU A 282 -7.17 -19.32 20.98
CA LEU A 282 -5.76 -19.38 20.57
C LEU A 282 -4.88 -18.46 21.42
N ARG A 283 -5.37 -17.26 21.77
CA ARG A 283 -4.67 -16.32 22.66
C ARG A 283 -4.41 -16.94 24.03
N GLU A 284 -5.44 -17.52 24.65
CA GLU A 284 -5.30 -18.13 25.97
C GLU A 284 -4.38 -19.37 25.94
N LEU A 285 -4.40 -20.13 24.84
CA LEU A 285 -3.47 -21.25 24.64
C LEU A 285 -2.01 -20.79 24.61
N GLU A 286 -1.71 -19.72 23.89
CA GLU A 286 -0.37 -19.17 23.79
C GLU A 286 0.10 -18.57 25.12
N ASN A 287 -0.76 -17.81 25.80
CA ASN A 287 -0.49 -17.30 27.15
C ASN A 287 -0.17 -18.44 28.13
N ARG A 288 -0.93 -19.56 28.05
CA ARG A 288 -0.72 -20.71 28.93
C ARG A 288 0.58 -21.45 28.63
N LYS A 289 0.96 -21.58 27.35
CA LYS A 289 2.25 -22.14 26.93
C LYS A 289 3.43 -21.29 27.43
N GLN A 290 3.32 -19.97 27.35
CA GLN A 290 4.37 -19.03 27.81
C GLN A 290 4.51 -18.99 29.33
N ALA A 291 3.45 -19.32 30.07
CA ALA A 291 3.45 -19.35 31.54
C ALA A 291 4.00 -20.66 32.15
N LEU A 292 4.40 -21.65 31.33
CA LEU A 292 5.03 -22.88 31.83
C LEU A 292 6.53 -22.65 32.04
N PRO A 293 7.11 -23.13 33.16
CA PRO A 293 8.56 -23.11 33.32
C PRO A 293 9.20 -24.00 32.23
N ALA A 294 10.30 -23.53 31.64
CA ALA A 294 11.11 -24.34 30.73
C ALA A 294 11.61 -25.58 31.49
N GLU A 295 11.04 -26.75 31.23
CA GLU A 295 11.50 -27.98 31.88
C GLU A 295 12.95 -28.31 31.46
N ALA A 296 13.69 -28.64 32.51
CA ALA A 296 15.05 -29.15 32.60
C ALA A 296 15.59 -29.88 31.36
N GLY A 297 16.80 -29.47 30.95
CA GLY A 297 17.61 -30.21 30.01
C GLY A 297 17.83 -31.65 30.45
N SER A 298 17.67 -32.57 29.51
CA SER A 298 18.08 -33.96 29.64
C SER A 298 19.58 -34.02 29.93
N SER A 299 19.90 -34.32 31.19
CA SER A 299 21.16 -34.95 31.55
C SER A 299 20.98 -36.44 31.29
N ASP A 300 21.75 -36.98 30.36
CA ASP A 300 22.08 -38.40 30.41
C ASP A 300 23.61 -38.49 30.41
N GLU A 301 24.12 -38.67 31.63
CA GLU A 301 25.43 -39.22 31.88
C GLU A 301 25.43 -40.68 31.41
N SER A 302 26.37 -41.04 30.54
CA SER A 302 26.89 -42.41 30.53
C SER A 302 28.40 -42.33 30.29
N GLY A 303 29.13 -42.11 31.38
CA GLY A 303 30.47 -42.65 31.51
C GLY A 303 30.35 -44.00 32.22
N ASP A 304 30.84 -45.07 31.60
CA ASP A 304 31.84 -45.88 32.28
C ASP A 304 32.69 -46.66 31.25
N ASP A 305 33.99 -46.59 31.51
CA ASP A 305 35.18 -47.17 30.87
C ASP A 305 35.28 -48.68 31.25
N PRO A 306 36.43 -49.38 31.20
CA PRO A 306 37.42 -49.60 30.15
C PRO A 306 37.73 -51.13 29.94
N ALA A 307 38.43 -51.48 28.85
CA ALA A 307 39.48 -52.51 28.77
C ALA A 307 40.08 -52.57 27.35
#